data_AF-A0A0D2NTC1-F1
#
_entry.id   AF-A0A0D2NTC1-F1
#
_cell.length_a   1.000
_cell.length_b   1.000
_cell.length_c   1.000
_cell.angle_alpha   90.00
_cell.angle_beta   90.00
_cell.angle_gamma   90.00
#
_symmetry.space_group_name_H-M   'P 1'
#
loop_
_entity.id
_entity.type
_entity.pdbx_description
1 polymer ?
#
loop_
_entity_poly.entity_id
_entity_poly.type
_entity_poly.pdbx_seq_one_letter_code
_entity_poly.pdbx_strand_id
1 'polypeptide(L)'
;MHNLAVKYAPKEPYLVVQWRMESVDPELLEDCAHSLVDVLSRLLHDSVLAANVTSVWFASDYPYPVAKHGPSQRRPELIAKSGTFRDFDTQHEDAVEILRSAFNKQGELGDWMLTDFADAIVPEKGGETELLHDSGVLAILDKLVSMKAALFVSGASRCSRRSSFTKQVVDARAEEGRQVGDSNLRNVVEVFG
;
A
#
# COMPACT_ATOMS: atom_id res chain seq x y z
N MET A 1 -12.66 14.17 -2.97
CA MET A 1 -11.97 13.00 -2.38
C MET A 1 -12.24 11.72 -3.13
N HIS A 2 -13.49 11.24 -3.27
CA HIS A 2 -13.78 9.98 -3.98
C HIS A 2 -13.26 9.96 -5.43
N ASN A 3 -13.53 11.01 -6.22
CA ASN A 3 -13.06 11.10 -7.61
C ASN A 3 -11.52 11.09 -7.71
N LEU A 4 -10.82 11.68 -6.74
CA LEU A 4 -9.35 11.68 -6.71
C LEU A 4 -8.82 10.27 -6.40
N ALA A 5 -9.41 9.57 -5.43
CA ALA A 5 -9.04 8.18 -5.14
C ALA A 5 -9.26 7.28 -6.37
N VAL A 6 -10.38 7.42 -7.07
CA VAL A 6 -10.65 6.69 -8.32
C VAL A 6 -9.70 7.10 -9.45
N LYS A 7 -9.31 8.38 -9.53
CA LYS A 7 -8.35 8.89 -10.53
C LYS A 7 -7.00 8.18 -10.38
N TYR A 8 -6.47 8.09 -9.15
CA TYR A 8 -5.11 7.59 -8.89
C TYR A 8 -5.02 6.10 -8.59
N ALA A 9 -6.11 5.44 -8.18
CA ALA A 9 -6.11 3.99 -7.97
C ALA A 9 -5.83 3.21 -9.28
N PRO A 10 -5.26 2.00 -9.18
CA PRO A 10 -5.15 1.07 -10.30
C PRO A 10 -6.53 0.81 -10.93
N LYS A 11 -6.56 0.70 -12.26
CA LYS A 11 -7.81 0.50 -13.02
C LYS A 11 -8.25 -0.96 -13.04
N GLU A 12 -7.28 -1.86 -13.11
CA GLU A 12 -7.48 -3.28 -12.96
C GLU A 12 -7.57 -3.66 -11.48
N PRO A 13 -8.11 -4.84 -11.12
CA PRO A 13 -8.08 -5.32 -9.75
C PRO A 13 -6.68 -5.27 -9.15
N TYR A 14 -6.60 -4.88 -7.88
CA TYR A 14 -5.35 -4.68 -7.18
C TYR A 14 -5.43 -5.18 -5.74
N LEU A 15 -4.27 -5.47 -5.18
CA LEU A 15 -4.10 -5.74 -3.76
C LEU A 15 -3.62 -4.46 -3.07
N VAL A 16 -4.14 -4.17 -1.89
CA VAL A 16 -3.61 -3.10 -1.02
C VAL A 16 -2.89 -3.70 0.16
N VAL A 17 -1.70 -3.16 0.45
CA VAL A 17 -0.99 -3.34 1.72
C VAL A 17 -1.14 -2.06 2.52
N GLN A 18 -1.69 -2.16 3.72
CA GLN A 18 -1.70 -1.07 4.69
C GLN A 18 -0.63 -1.34 5.76
N TRP A 19 0.42 -0.52 5.78
CA TRP A 19 1.50 -0.63 6.76
C TRP A 19 1.87 0.70 7.39
N ARG A 20 1.52 0.86 8.67
CA ARG A 20 1.88 2.02 9.49
C ARG A 20 3.20 1.77 10.20
N MET A 21 4.30 2.08 9.52
CA MET A 21 5.65 1.78 9.97
C MET A 21 6.03 2.62 11.19
N GLU A 22 5.48 3.84 11.34
CA GLU A 22 5.74 4.73 12.49
C GLU A 22 5.32 4.11 13.85
N SER A 23 4.52 3.04 13.81
CA SER A 23 4.00 2.35 14.99
C SER A 23 4.73 1.05 15.34
N VAL A 24 5.73 0.67 14.53
CA VAL A 24 6.47 -0.58 14.66
C VAL A 24 7.81 -0.29 15.33
N ASP A 25 8.26 -1.23 16.16
CA ASP A 25 9.62 -1.19 16.70
C ASP A 25 10.63 -1.30 15.54
N PRO A 26 11.58 -0.36 15.38
CA PRO A 26 12.56 -0.40 14.30
C PRO A 26 13.32 -1.73 14.20
N GLU A 27 13.56 -2.41 15.33
CA GLU A 27 14.25 -3.72 15.35
C GLU A 27 13.42 -4.85 14.71
N LEU A 28 12.11 -4.66 14.55
CA LEU A 28 11.20 -5.65 13.97
C LEU A 28 10.85 -5.37 12.51
N LEU A 29 11.23 -4.22 11.96
CA LEU A 29 10.81 -3.78 10.64
C LEU A 29 11.27 -4.74 9.52
N GLU A 30 12.47 -5.29 9.64
CA GLU A 30 13.02 -6.28 8.70
C GLU A 30 12.20 -7.60 8.72
N ASP A 31 11.97 -8.18 9.89
CA ASP A 31 11.14 -9.38 10.05
C ASP A 31 9.71 -9.15 9.52
N CYS A 32 9.15 -7.97 9.80
CA CYS A 32 7.84 -7.57 9.31
C CYS A 32 7.80 -7.45 7.78
N ALA A 33 8.86 -6.95 7.16
CA ALA A 33 8.97 -6.87 5.71
C ALA A 33 9.02 -8.26 5.07
N HIS A 34 9.82 -9.18 5.62
CA HIS A 34 9.87 -10.57 5.15
C HIS A 34 8.51 -11.26 5.28
N SER A 35 7.86 -11.13 6.44
CA SER A 35 6.53 -11.70 6.65
C SER A 35 5.49 -11.12 5.68
N LEU A 36 5.58 -9.82 5.38
CA LEU A 36 4.72 -9.19 4.37
C LEU A 36 4.96 -9.80 2.98
N VAL A 37 6.22 -9.97 2.58
CA VAL A 37 6.58 -10.58 1.29
C VAL A 37 6.04 -12.01 1.19
N ASP A 38 6.17 -12.83 2.23
CA ASP A 38 5.63 -14.20 2.26
C ASP A 38 4.10 -14.22 2.07
N VAL A 39 3.38 -13.32 2.75
CA VAL A 39 1.93 -13.18 2.62
C VAL A 39 1.57 -12.76 1.20
N LEU A 40 2.27 -11.78 0.64
CA LEU A 40 2.03 -11.33 -0.74
C LEU A 40 2.30 -12.45 -1.75
N SER A 41 3.39 -13.19 -1.59
CA SER A 41 3.76 -14.31 -2.44
C SER A 41 2.68 -15.40 -2.44
N ARG A 42 2.19 -15.79 -1.27
CA ARG A 42 1.07 -16.73 -1.14
C ARG A 42 -0.20 -16.23 -1.83
N LEU A 43 -0.57 -14.97 -1.61
CA LEU A 43 -1.85 -14.44 -2.13
C LEU A 43 -1.81 -14.21 -3.64
N LEU A 44 -0.70 -13.66 -4.16
CA LEU A 44 -0.57 -13.27 -5.56
C LEU A 44 -0.37 -14.47 -6.49
N HIS A 45 0.28 -15.55 -6.02
CA HIS A 45 0.44 -16.77 -6.81
C HIS A 45 -0.80 -17.68 -6.80
N ASP A 46 -1.80 -17.42 -5.94
CA ASP A 46 -3.08 -18.13 -6.00
C ASP A 46 -3.88 -17.66 -7.22
N SER A 47 -3.95 -18.49 -8.26
CA SER A 47 -4.60 -18.15 -9.54
C SER A 47 -6.08 -17.80 -9.43
N VAL A 48 -6.78 -18.26 -8.39
CA VAL A 48 -8.21 -17.98 -8.18
C VAL A 48 -8.33 -16.68 -7.39
N LEU A 49 -7.56 -16.56 -6.31
CA LEU A 49 -7.62 -15.42 -5.41
C LEU A 49 -7.02 -14.16 -6.04
N ALA A 50 -5.93 -14.25 -6.79
CA ALA A 50 -5.27 -13.12 -7.42
C ALA A 50 -5.64 -12.96 -8.90
N ALA A 51 -6.71 -13.60 -9.38
CA ALA A 51 -7.19 -13.43 -10.76
C ALA A 51 -7.25 -11.94 -11.17
N ASN A 52 -6.56 -11.60 -12.26
CA ASN A 52 -6.46 -10.23 -12.81
C ASN A 52 -5.85 -9.18 -11.87
N VAL A 53 -5.21 -9.57 -10.77
CA VAL A 53 -4.42 -8.65 -9.95
C VAL A 53 -3.09 -8.41 -10.65
N THR A 54 -2.83 -7.15 -11.02
CA THR A 54 -1.61 -6.73 -11.71
C THR A 54 -0.79 -5.75 -10.88
N SER A 55 -1.39 -5.17 -9.84
CA SER A 55 -0.79 -4.10 -9.05
C SER A 55 -0.96 -4.33 -7.55
N VAL A 56 0.07 -3.95 -6.81
CA VAL A 56 0.09 -3.86 -5.35
C VAL A 56 0.25 -2.41 -4.95
N TRP A 57 -0.74 -1.90 -4.21
CA TRP A 57 -0.78 -0.55 -3.71
C TRP A 57 -0.27 -0.50 -2.27
N PHE A 58 0.81 0.24 -2.02
CA PHE A 58 1.43 0.38 -0.71
C PHE A 58 0.92 1.64 0.02
N ALA A 59 -0.10 1.44 0.85
CA ALA A 59 -0.67 2.46 1.72
C ALA A 59 0.12 2.54 3.04
N SER A 60 1.16 3.37 3.06
CA SER A 60 2.08 3.52 4.19
C SER A 60 2.33 4.98 4.55
N ASP A 61 2.71 5.21 5.80
CA ASP A 61 3.26 6.47 6.28
C ASP A 61 4.71 6.73 5.83
N TYR A 62 5.36 5.75 5.17
CA TYR A 62 6.69 5.88 4.60
C TYR A 62 6.80 7.07 3.60
N PRO A 63 7.80 7.96 3.77
CA PRO A 63 7.80 9.29 3.13
C PRO A 63 8.36 9.33 1.70
N TYR A 64 8.91 8.22 1.19
CA TYR A 64 9.44 8.15 -0.18
C TYR A 64 8.55 7.29 -1.08
N PRO A 65 8.57 7.50 -2.40
CA PRO A 65 7.88 6.63 -3.33
C PRO A 65 8.37 5.19 -3.22
N VAL A 66 7.46 4.23 -3.18
CA VAL A 66 7.80 2.82 -3.00
C VAL A 66 8.41 2.22 -4.27
N ALA A 67 8.00 2.63 -5.46
CA ALA A 67 8.57 2.12 -6.70
C ALA A 67 9.91 2.80 -7.05
N LYS A 68 10.82 2.04 -7.66
CA LYS A 68 12.06 2.61 -8.21
C LYS A 68 11.84 3.04 -9.67
N HIS A 69 11.77 4.35 -9.91
CA HIS A 69 11.78 4.90 -11.26
C HIS A 69 13.22 5.07 -11.80
N GLY A 70 13.76 3.99 -12.38
CA GLY A 70 15.01 4.02 -13.16
C GLY A 70 16.28 4.41 -12.37
N PRO A 71 17.42 4.60 -13.06
CA PRO A 71 18.68 5.01 -12.44
C PRO A 71 18.68 6.52 -12.17
N SER A 72 17.67 7.03 -11.46
CA SER A 72 17.64 8.43 -11.10
C SER A 72 18.58 8.64 -9.90
N GLN A 73 19.69 9.36 -10.14
CA GLN A 73 20.66 9.78 -9.11
C GLN A 73 20.12 10.87 -8.18
N ARG A 74 18.85 11.29 -8.34
CA ARG A 74 18.24 12.30 -7.48
C ARG A 74 17.47 11.60 -6.38
N ARG A 75 17.70 12.02 -5.13
CA ARG A 75 16.83 11.62 -4.01
C ARG A 75 15.39 11.97 -4.39
N PRO A 76 14.44 11.03 -4.28
CA PRO A 76 13.03 11.32 -4.52
C PRO A 76 12.58 12.51 -3.68
N GLU A 77 11.63 13.29 -4.19
CA GLU A 77 11.01 14.34 -3.40
C GLU A 77 10.35 13.71 -2.17
N LEU A 78 10.57 14.30 -0.99
CA LEU A 78 10.01 13.80 0.25
C LEU A 78 8.53 14.19 0.30
N ILE A 79 7.66 13.18 0.34
CA ILE A 79 6.22 13.37 0.44
C ILE A 79 5.80 12.90 1.81
N ALA A 80 5.62 13.85 2.74
CA ALA A 80 5.15 13.54 4.08
C ALA A 80 3.70 13.03 4.03
N LYS A 81 3.52 11.70 4.01
CA LYS A 81 2.20 11.05 4.06
C LYS A 81 1.63 10.95 5.47
N SER A 82 2.44 11.26 6.49
CA SER A 82 2.04 11.37 7.90
C SER A 82 2.67 12.61 8.52
N GLY A 83 1.85 13.45 9.18
CA GLY A 83 2.36 14.60 9.94
C GLY A 83 3.02 14.22 11.27
N THR A 84 2.89 12.96 11.71
CA THR A 84 3.43 12.44 12.97
C THR A 84 4.69 11.63 12.80
N PHE A 85 5.00 11.18 11.59
CA PHE A 85 6.18 10.35 11.36
C PHE A 85 7.43 11.22 11.25
N ARG A 86 8.12 11.41 12.37
CA ARG A 86 9.30 12.28 12.50
C ARG A 86 10.60 11.51 12.67
N ASP A 87 10.52 10.28 13.14
CA ASP A 87 11.65 9.41 13.49
C ASP A 87 11.78 8.27 12.48
N PHE A 88 11.97 8.66 11.21
CA PHE A 88 12.27 7.75 10.11
C PHE A 88 13.79 7.56 10.02
N ASP A 89 14.24 6.31 9.96
CA ASP A 89 15.66 5.93 9.97
C ASP A 89 15.99 4.84 8.93
N THR A 90 17.21 4.33 8.99
CA THR A 90 17.72 3.30 8.08
C THR A 90 16.92 2.00 8.11
N GLN A 91 16.36 1.61 9.25
CA GLN A 91 15.61 0.37 9.39
C GLN A 91 14.29 0.41 8.60
N HIS A 92 13.71 1.61 8.48
CA HIS A 92 12.55 1.83 7.60
C HIS A 92 12.94 1.75 6.12
N GLU A 93 14.10 2.29 5.74
CA GLU A 93 14.63 2.16 4.37
C GLU A 93 14.89 0.70 4.01
N ASP A 94 15.54 -0.05 4.92
CA ASP A 94 15.89 -1.45 4.73
C ASP A 94 14.64 -2.32 4.58
N ALA A 95 13.62 -2.11 5.43
CA ALA A 95 12.35 -2.81 5.34
C ALA A 95 11.62 -2.55 4.01
N VAL A 96 11.61 -1.30 3.53
CA VAL A 96 11.04 -0.98 2.22
C VAL A 96 11.92 -1.54 1.09
N GLU A 97 13.23 -1.62 1.24
CA GLU A 97 14.12 -2.21 0.25
C GLU A 97 13.92 -3.73 0.11
N ILE A 98 13.65 -4.44 1.20
CA ILE A 98 13.23 -5.85 1.18
C ILE A 98 11.97 -6.01 0.34
N LEU A 99 10.94 -5.21 0.64
CA LEU A 99 9.69 -5.22 -0.12
C LEU A 99 9.94 -4.91 -1.60
N ARG A 100 10.66 -3.83 -1.91
CA ARG A 100 11.00 -3.45 -3.29
C ARG A 100 11.74 -4.54 -4.04
N SER A 101 12.68 -5.20 -3.37
CA SER A 101 13.50 -6.24 -3.98
C SER A 101 12.67 -7.45 -4.43
N ALA A 102 11.61 -7.79 -3.68
CA ALA A 102 10.68 -8.84 -4.08
C ALA A 102 9.95 -8.52 -5.40
N PHE A 103 9.68 -7.24 -5.70
CA PHE A 103 9.03 -6.79 -6.95
C PHE A 103 10.00 -6.46 -8.09
N ASN A 104 11.32 -6.63 -7.90
CA ASN A 104 12.25 -6.51 -9.02
C ASN A 104 11.98 -7.59 -10.07
N LYS A 105 12.44 -7.39 -11.32
CA LYS A 105 12.25 -8.35 -12.43
C LYS A 105 12.71 -9.79 -12.14
N GLN A 106 13.61 -9.98 -11.17
CA GLN A 106 14.16 -11.27 -10.76
C GLN A 106 13.67 -11.71 -9.38
N GLY A 107 12.89 -10.85 -8.70
CA GLY A 107 12.27 -11.15 -7.42
C GLY A 107 11.02 -12.01 -7.60
N GLU A 108 10.57 -12.63 -6.51
CA GLU A 108 9.44 -13.56 -6.53
C GLU A 108 8.10 -12.91 -6.87
N LEU A 109 7.98 -11.58 -6.71
CA LEU A 109 6.79 -10.79 -7.05
C LEU A 109 7.01 -9.95 -8.33
N GLY A 110 8.00 -10.31 -9.14
CA GLY A 110 8.42 -9.53 -10.32
C GLY A 110 7.37 -9.39 -11.44
N ASP A 111 6.30 -10.19 -11.41
CA ASP A 111 5.19 -10.13 -12.36
C ASP A 111 4.13 -9.06 -12.00
N TRP A 112 4.20 -8.49 -10.78
CA TRP A 112 3.28 -7.46 -10.32
C TRP A 112 3.95 -6.11 -10.21
N MET A 113 3.16 -5.04 -10.37
CA MET A 113 3.63 -3.67 -10.19
C MET A 113 3.42 -3.22 -8.74
N LEU A 114 4.51 -2.86 -8.04
CA LEU A 114 4.43 -2.13 -6.78
C LEU A 114 4.27 -0.63 -7.05
N THR A 115 3.30 0.01 -6.41
CA THR A 115 3.03 1.45 -6.53
C THR A 115 2.49 2.01 -5.23
N ASP A 116 2.55 3.32 -5.06
CA ASP A 116 1.85 4.04 -4.00
C ASP A 116 1.30 5.39 -4.50
N PHE A 117 0.76 6.23 -3.60
CA PHE A 117 0.34 7.59 -3.97
C PHE A 117 1.47 8.46 -4.49
N ALA A 118 2.66 8.35 -3.91
CA ALA A 118 3.80 9.17 -4.30
C ALA A 118 4.21 8.85 -5.74
N ASP A 119 4.18 7.58 -6.16
CA ASP A 119 4.41 7.16 -7.54
C ASP A 119 3.24 7.57 -8.46
N ALA A 120 2.00 7.39 -8.01
CA ALA A 120 0.81 7.62 -8.84
C ALA A 120 0.58 9.09 -9.22
N ILE A 121 1.10 10.05 -8.45
CA ILE A 121 0.94 11.50 -8.71
C ILE A 121 2.10 12.12 -9.50
N VAL A 122 3.24 11.42 -9.63
CA VAL A 122 4.44 11.91 -10.33
C VAL A 122 4.26 12.23 -11.84
N PRO A 123 3.20 11.81 -12.57
CA PRO A 123 3.04 12.22 -13.98
C PRO A 123 2.45 13.62 -14.26
N GLU A 124 1.74 14.27 -13.34
CA GLU A 124 1.01 15.51 -13.70
C GLU A 124 1.83 16.79 -13.45
N LYS A 125 2.71 17.11 -14.40
CA LYS A 125 3.17 18.49 -14.60
C LYS A 125 1.99 19.36 -15.03
N GLY A 126 1.30 19.94 -14.05
CA GLY A 126 0.35 21.04 -14.26
C GLY A 126 -1.12 20.62 -14.21
N GLY A 127 -1.65 20.45 -12.99
CA GLY A 127 -3.08 20.42 -12.73
C GLY A 127 -3.43 19.63 -11.48
N GLU A 128 -4.12 20.27 -10.53
CA GLU A 128 -4.68 19.68 -9.29
C GLU A 128 -3.64 19.18 -8.26
N THR A 129 -3.55 19.66 -7.01
CA THR A 129 -4.24 20.68 -6.22
C THR A 129 -3.37 20.81 -4.96
N GLU A 130 -3.26 21.99 -4.35
CA GLU A 130 -2.60 22.20 -3.04
C GLU A 130 -2.95 21.13 -1.98
N LEU A 131 -4.14 20.53 -2.11
CA LEU A 131 -4.62 19.37 -1.34
C LEU A 131 -3.70 18.14 -1.37
N LEU A 132 -3.01 17.85 -2.48
CA LEU A 132 -2.13 16.67 -2.58
C LEU A 132 -0.81 16.84 -1.80
N HIS A 133 -0.57 18.03 -1.24
CA HIS A 133 0.51 18.27 -0.27
C HIS A 133 0.04 18.09 1.19
N ASP A 134 -1.27 17.91 1.44
CA ASP A 134 -1.80 17.68 2.77
C ASP A 134 -1.74 16.20 3.13
N SER A 135 -0.94 15.87 4.15
CA SER A 135 -0.77 14.49 4.64
C SER A 135 -2.09 13.83 5.06
N GLY A 136 -3.05 14.59 5.60
CA GLY A 136 -4.38 14.10 5.97
C GLY A 136 -5.21 13.75 4.74
N VAL A 137 -5.14 14.55 3.68
CA VAL A 137 -5.75 14.26 2.38
C VAL A 137 -5.16 12.98 1.80
N LEU A 138 -3.83 12.83 1.78
CA LEU A 138 -3.16 11.62 1.29
C LEU A 138 -3.60 10.37 2.06
N ALA A 139 -3.64 10.44 3.39
CA ALA A 139 -4.15 9.33 4.22
C ALA A 139 -5.62 9.00 3.91
N ILE A 140 -6.47 10.00 3.68
CA ILE A 140 -7.88 9.77 3.29
C ILE A 140 -7.94 9.09 1.91
N LEU A 141 -7.09 9.48 0.97
CA LEU A 141 -7.05 8.85 -0.35
C LEU A 141 -6.60 7.39 -0.24
N ASP A 142 -5.55 7.09 0.54
CA ASP A 142 -5.11 5.71 0.81
C ASP A 142 -6.24 4.87 1.38
N LYS A 143 -7.02 5.46 2.28
CA LYS A 143 -8.18 4.80 2.86
C LYS A 143 -9.23 4.45 1.80
N LEU A 144 -9.54 5.39 0.92
CA LEU A 144 -10.54 5.21 -0.13
C LEU A 144 -10.09 4.17 -1.18
N VAL A 145 -8.80 4.16 -1.54
CA VAL A 145 -8.20 3.13 -2.39
C VAL A 145 -8.27 1.76 -1.70
N SER A 146 -7.91 1.69 -0.41
CA SER A 146 -8.00 0.45 0.39
C SER A 146 -9.41 -0.15 0.42
N MET A 147 -10.44 0.69 0.49
CA MET A 147 -11.83 0.23 0.50
C MET A 147 -12.25 -0.42 -0.82
N LYS A 148 -11.62 -0.09 -1.95
CA LYS A 148 -11.99 -0.56 -3.29
C LYS A 148 -11.10 -1.68 -3.84
N ALA A 149 -10.05 -2.06 -3.10
CA ALA A 149 -9.13 -3.12 -3.53
C ALA A 149 -9.83 -4.49 -3.64
N ALA A 150 -9.32 -5.37 -4.49
CA ALA A 150 -9.79 -6.75 -4.54
C ALA A 150 -9.35 -7.52 -3.28
N LEU A 151 -8.10 -7.31 -2.88
CA LEU A 151 -7.46 -7.93 -1.72
C LEU A 151 -6.92 -6.85 -0.79
N PHE A 152 -6.98 -7.08 0.52
CA PHE A 152 -6.49 -6.14 1.52
C PHE A 152 -5.63 -6.86 2.56
N VAL A 153 -4.41 -6.36 2.75
CA VAL A 153 -3.43 -6.89 3.69
C VAL A 153 -3.08 -5.80 4.69
N SER A 154 -3.01 -6.13 5.98
CA SER A 154 -2.61 -5.19 7.03
C SER A 154 -1.72 -5.87 8.07
N GLY A 155 -0.88 -5.14 8.79
CA GLY A 155 -0.02 -5.78 9.80
C GLY A 155 -0.79 -6.30 11.02
N ALA A 156 -0.32 -7.41 11.58
CA ALA A 156 -0.68 -7.92 12.89
C ALA A 156 -0.10 -7.03 14.00
N SER A 157 -0.46 -7.28 15.26
CA SER A 157 -0.15 -6.38 16.38
C SER A 157 1.33 -6.05 16.58
N ARG A 158 2.27 -6.90 16.12
CA ARG A 158 3.71 -6.63 16.18
C ARG A 158 4.24 -5.81 15.01
N CYS A 159 3.62 -5.97 13.83
CA CYS A 159 4.03 -5.33 12.59
C CYS A 159 3.14 -4.16 12.16
N SER A 160 2.09 -3.86 12.92
CA SER A 160 1.24 -2.69 12.74
C SER A 160 0.34 -2.50 13.95
N ARG A 161 -0.03 -1.25 14.21
CA ARG A 161 -1.10 -0.95 15.17
C ARG A 161 -2.47 -1.22 14.54
N ARG A 162 -3.31 -2.04 15.22
CA ARG A 162 -4.76 -2.10 14.93
C ARG A 162 -5.36 -0.72 15.10
N SER A 163 -5.62 -0.05 13.98
CA SER A 163 -6.07 1.33 13.95
C SER A 163 -7.55 1.42 13.61
N SER A 164 -8.18 2.53 14.00
CA SER A 164 -9.53 2.87 13.55
C SER A 164 -9.60 2.94 12.02
N PHE A 165 -8.49 3.31 11.35
CA PHE A 165 -8.35 3.29 9.91
C PHE A 165 -8.55 1.88 9.34
N THR A 166 -7.77 0.90 9.81
CA THR A 166 -7.87 -0.51 9.36
C THR A 166 -9.28 -1.03 9.58
N LYS A 167 -9.86 -0.77 10.75
CA LYS A 167 -11.24 -1.17 11.06
C LYS A 167 -12.25 -0.56 10.09
N GLN A 168 -12.16 0.74 9.81
CA GLN A 168 -13.06 1.42 8.89
C GLN A 168 -12.93 0.90 7.45
N VAL A 169 -11.73 0.50 7.01
CA VAL A 169 -11.55 -0.14 5.70
C VAL A 169 -12.23 -1.51 5.68
N VAL A 170 -11.95 -2.37 6.67
CA VAL A 170 -12.53 -3.71 6.76
C VAL A 170 -14.06 -3.66 6.83
N ASP A 171 -14.61 -2.79 7.70
CA ASP A 171 -16.06 -2.63 7.87
C ASP A 171 -16.72 -2.15 6.56
N ALA A 172 -16.10 -1.19 5.86
CA ALA A 172 -16.62 -0.68 4.58
C ALA A 172 -16.63 -1.74 3.48
N ARG A 173 -15.55 -2.52 3.36
CA ARG A 173 -15.46 -3.60 2.38
C ARG A 173 -16.48 -4.72 2.67
N ALA A 174 -16.65 -5.06 3.95
CA ALA A 174 -17.64 -6.06 4.38
C ALA A 174 -19.09 -5.62 4.12
N GLU A 175 -19.37 -4.31 4.17
CA GLU A 175 -20.67 -3.77 3.79
C GLU A 175 -20.87 -3.81 2.27
N GLU A 176 -19.87 -3.41 1.49
CA GLU A 176 -19.93 -3.46 0.02
C GLU A 176 -20.12 -4.89 -0.50
N GLY A 177 -19.40 -5.86 0.05
CA GLY A 177 -19.60 -7.28 -0.29
C GLY A 177 -21.01 -7.79 0.01
N ARG A 178 -21.67 -7.27 1.05
CA ARG A 178 -23.07 -7.61 1.38
C ARG A 178 -24.08 -6.96 0.43
N GLN A 179 -23.81 -5.75 -0.06
CA GLN A 179 -24.73 -4.99 -0.92
C GLN A 179 -24.71 -5.45 -2.38
N VAL A 180 -23.52 -5.80 -2.89
CA VAL A 180 -23.37 -6.16 -4.32
C VAL A 180 -23.87 -7.59 -4.59
N GLY A 181 -24.09 -8.40 -3.55
CA GLY A 181 -24.63 -9.77 -3.67
C GLY A 181 -23.76 -10.71 -4.52
N ASP A 182 -22.52 -10.28 -4.82
CA ASP A 182 -21.68 -10.87 -5.85
C ASP A 182 -20.57 -11.71 -5.23
N SER A 183 -20.52 -12.97 -5.64
CA SER A 183 -19.46 -13.93 -5.30
C SER A 183 -18.08 -13.55 -5.87
N ASN A 184 -18.00 -12.54 -6.75
CA ASN A 184 -16.74 -12.13 -7.40
C ASN A 184 -15.98 -11.02 -6.66
N LEU A 185 -16.58 -10.35 -5.67
CA LEU A 185 -15.83 -9.47 -4.77
C LEU A 185 -15.03 -10.35 -3.81
N ARG A 186 -13.74 -10.51 -4.12
CA ARG A 186 -12.83 -11.34 -3.32
C ARG A 186 -12.80 -10.93 -1.86
N ASN A 187 -12.88 -9.62 -1.59
CA ASN A 187 -12.89 -9.01 -0.26
C ASN A 187 -12.10 -9.78 0.83
N VAL A 188 -10.93 -10.29 0.46
CA VAL A 188 -10.10 -11.05 1.38
C VAL A 188 -9.29 -10.06 2.20
N VAL A 189 -9.32 -10.26 3.52
CA VAL A 189 -8.58 -9.49 4.51
C VAL A 189 -7.58 -10.43 5.17
N GLU A 190 -6.30 -10.15 4.99
CA GLU A 190 -5.20 -10.94 5.51
C GLU A 190 -4.27 -10.08 6.38
N VAL A 191 -3.47 -10.76 7.21
CA VAL A 191 -2.52 -10.11 8.10
C VAL A 191 -1.12 -10.70 8.00
N PHE A 192 -0.10 -9.88 8.22
CA PHE A 192 1.32 -10.28 8.28
C PHE A 192 1.94 -9.93 9.63
N GLY A 193 2.94 -10.68 10.07
CA GLY A 193 3.62 -10.50 11.36
C GLY A 193 3.05 -11.25 12.56
#